data_AF-D2VV21-F1
#
_entry.id   AF-D2VV21-F1
#
_cell.length_a   1.000
_cell.length_b   1.000
_cell.length_c   1.000
_cell.angle_alpha   90.00
_cell.angle_beta   90.00
_cell.angle_gamma   90.00
#
_symmetry.space_group_name_H-M   'P 1'
#
loop_
_entity.id
_entity.type
_entity.pdbx_description
1 polymer ?
#
loop_
_entity_poly.entity_id
_entity_poly.type
_entity_poly.pdbx_seq_one_letter_code
_entity_poly.pdbx_strand_id
1 'polypeptide(L)'
;MIKSISRKQFTNFSSNNRKINYLRNFSASRFSFADNNISSSSSLRGKLLTDHFKIIPSVSDGNCLYDSLSKGINNGKNHQKLREEIVGWMRNNLETKIDGLELKHALFVEEGQSFDEYLNSLSKSGTFGDFTSVVAASRVYPNVAFRILIVSGKIIQSEVIEVNPEHVKNVNKEVWLSYDEKKQHYDLIQSLE
;
A
#
# COMPACT_ATOMS: atom_id res chain seq x y z
N MET A 1 -18.55 -12.18 -22.25
CA MET A 1 -19.08 -10.80 -22.38
C MET A 1 -19.00 -10.15 -20.99
N ILE A 2 -17.88 -9.49 -20.67
CA ILE A 2 -17.68 -8.85 -19.37
C ILE A 2 -18.37 -7.49 -19.42
N LYS A 3 -19.35 -7.27 -18.52
CA LYS A 3 -20.15 -6.05 -18.45
C LYS A 3 -19.26 -4.86 -18.09
N SER A 4 -19.27 -3.84 -18.95
CA SER A 4 -18.62 -2.55 -18.69
C SER A 4 -19.30 -1.86 -17.50
N ILE A 5 -18.55 -1.59 -16.44
CA ILE A 5 -19.02 -0.73 -15.35
C ILE A 5 -19.01 0.71 -15.85
N SER A 6 -20.20 1.34 -15.86
CA SER A 6 -20.43 2.64 -16.48
C SER A 6 -19.77 3.79 -15.69
N ARG A 7 -19.19 4.74 -16.43
CA ARG A 7 -18.42 5.93 -15.98
C ARG A 7 -19.15 6.93 -15.05
N LYS A 8 -20.37 6.68 -14.58
CA LYS A 8 -21.23 7.72 -13.97
C LYS A 8 -21.39 7.70 -12.43
N GLN A 9 -20.69 6.84 -11.69
CA GLN A 9 -20.86 6.77 -10.22
C GLN A 9 -19.69 7.32 -9.37
N PHE A 10 -18.66 7.93 -9.97
CA PHE A 10 -17.47 8.39 -9.24
C PHE A 10 -17.45 9.89 -8.86
N THR A 11 -18.52 10.63 -9.13
CA THR A 11 -18.58 12.07 -8.81
C THR A 11 -19.38 12.27 -7.53
N ASN A 12 -18.66 12.46 -6.41
CA ASN A 12 -19.07 13.10 -5.13
C ASN A 12 -18.63 12.34 -3.87
N PHE A 13 -17.35 11.96 -3.80
CA PHE A 13 -16.76 11.50 -2.54
C PHE A 13 -15.46 12.26 -2.26
N SER A 14 -15.32 12.70 -1.00
CA SER A 14 -14.09 13.26 -0.41
C SER A 14 -12.88 12.38 -0.76
N SER A 15 -11.71 13.00 -0.97
CA SER A 15 -10.44 12.33 -1.35
C SER A 15 -10.12 11.10 -0.49
N ASN A 16 -10.48 11.13 0.80
CA ASN A 16 -10.31 10.04 1.75
C ASN A 16 -11.18 8.80 1.44
N ASN A 17 -12.42 9.01 0.99
CA ASN A 17 -13.31 7.92 0.60
C ASN A 17 -12.88 7.31 -0.74
N ARG A 18 -12.23 8.08 -1.63
CA ARG A 18 -11.67 7.55 -2.88
C ARG A 18 -10.50 6.59 -2.63
N LYS A 19 -9.60 6.90 -1.68
CA LYS A 19 -8.46 6.03 -1.30
C LYS A 19 -8.91 4.67 -0.77
N ILE A 20 -9.87 4.66 0.14
CA ILE A 20 -10.42 3.43 0.74
C ILE A 20 -11.19 2.61 -0.30
N ASN A 21 -11.99 3.28 -1.15
CA ASN A 21 -12.73 2.59 -2.19
C ASN A 21 -11.83 2.04 -3.29
N TYR A 22 -10.68 2.67 -3.61
CA TYR A 22 -9.73 2.10 -4.55
C TYR A 22 -9.09 0.81 -4.01
N LEU A 23 -8.62 0.83 -2.75
CA LEU A 23 -8.09 -0.36 -2.07
C LEU A 23 -9.13 -1.49 -2.01
N ARG A 24 -10.38 -1.18 -1.65
CA ARG A 24 -11.47 -2.15 -1.57
C ARG A 24 -11.94 -2.64 -2.94
N ASN A 25 -12.01 -1.78 -3.95
CA ASN A 25 -12.40 -2.20 -5.30
C ASN A 25 -11.29 -3.03 -5.97
N PHE A 26 -10.03 -2.75 -5.65
CA PHE A 26 -8.89 -3.57 -6.06
C PHE A 26 -8.98 -4.97 -5.42
N SER A 27 -9.26 -5.07 -4.10
CA SER A 27 -9.40 -6.37 -3.43
C SER A 27 -10.67 -7.15 -3.80
N ALA A 28 -11.83 -6.49 -3.84
CA ALA A 28 -13.13 -7.12 -4.14
C ALA A 28 -13.24 -7.65 -5.58
N SER A 29 -12.43 -7.13 -6.52
CA SER A 29 -12.44 -7.60 -7.90
C SER A 29 -11.76 -8.96 -8.12
N ARG A 30 -11.09 -9.54 -7.11
CA ARG A 30 -10.32 -10.78 -7.28
C ARG A 30 -10.68 -11.98 -6.42
N PHE A 31 -11.36 -11.87 -5.28
CA PHE A 31 -11.61 -13.07 -4.47
C PHE A 31 -12.95 -13.07 -3.70
N SER A 32 -13.81 -14.03 -4.02
CA SER A 32 -14.91 -14.47 -3.16
C SER A 32 -14.44 -15.65 -2.33
N PHE A 33 -14.02 -15.42 -1.08
CA PHE A 33 -13.92 -16.47 -0.08
C PHE A 33 -14.99 -16.22 0.98
N ALA A 34 -16.00 -17.07 0.94
CA ALA A 34 -16.86 -17.31 2.08
C ALA A 34 -16.01 -17.95 3.19
N ASP A 35 -16.08 -17.44 4.42
CA ASP A 35 -16.92 -18.16 5.37
C ASP A 35 -17.25 -17.36 6.64
N ASN A 36 -18.42 -17.69 7.15
CA ASN A 36 -19.10 -17.06 8.27
C ASN A 36 -18.61 -17.61 9.62
N ASN A 37 -18.64 -16.74 10.65
CA ASN A 37 -18.44 -16.97 12.09
C ASN A 37 -17.03 -16.73 12.65
N ILE A 38 -16.75 -15.52 13.15
CA ILE A 38 -15.72 -15.32 14.17
C ILE A 38 -16.19 -14.32 15.24
N SER A 39 -16.82 -14.87 16.28
CA SER A 39 -16.98 -14.22 17.59
C SER A 39 -15.79 -14.59 18.47
N SER A 40 -14.58 -14.07 18.19
CA SER A 40 -13.41 -14.04 19.12
C SER A 40 -12.14 -13.39 18.50
N SER A 41 -12.30 -12.42 17.61
CA SER A 41 -11.20 -11.86 16.79
C SER A 41 -10.08 -11.12 17.55
N SER A 42 -10.29 -10.76 18.82
CA SER A 42 -9.29 -10.07 19.64
C SER A 42 -8.18 -10.99 20.17
N SER A 43 -8.45 -12.27 20.42
CA SER A 43 -7.44 -13.24 20.88
C SER A 43 -6.59 -13.78 19.74
N LEU A 44 -7.21 -13.96 18.56
CA LEU A 44 -6.52 -14.38 17.32
C LEU A 44 -5.54 -13.32 16.81
N ARG A 45 -5.87 -12.03 16.94
CA ARG A 45 -4.95 -10.91 16.60
C ARG A 45 -3.70 -10.88 17.48
N GLY A 46 -3.83 -11.20 18.76
CA GLY A 46 -2.70 -11.35 19.66
C GLY A 46 -1.86 -12.55 19.25
N LYS A 47 -2.47 -13.74 19.18
CA LYS A 47 -1.78 -15.01 18.94
C LYS A 47 -1.02 -15.10 17.61
N LEU A 48 -1.65 -14.71 16.49
CA LEU A 48 -1.03 -14.83 15.17
C LEU A 48 0.17 -13.87 14.99
N LEU A 49 0.13 -12.72 15.66
CA LEU A 49 1.18 -11.70 15.65
C LEU A 49 2.12 -11.78 16.88
N THR A 50 1.98 -12.77 17.76
CA THR A 50 2.92 -12.98 18.88
C THR A 50 3.78 -14.21 18.69
N ASP A 51 3.28 -15.22 17.99
CA ASP A 51 3.95 -16.52 17.96
C ASP A 51 5.00 -16.60 16.83
N HIS A 52 4.81 -15.84 15.73
CA HIS A 52 5.70 -15.88 14.54
C HIS A 52 5.98 -14.53 13.88
N PHE A 53 5.35 -13.46 14.37
CA PHE A 53 5.51 -12.12 13.80
C PHE A 53 5.60 -11.09 14.93
N LYS A 54 6.01 -9.87 14.61
CA LYS A 54 5.92 -8.70 15.48
C LYS A 54 5.68 -7.45 14.64
N ILE A 55 4.90 -6.51 15.18
CA ILE A 55 4.78 -5.18 14.59
C ILE A 55 5.94 -4.33 15.09
N ILE A 56 6.71 -3.77 14.16
CA ILE A 56 7.73 -2.77 14.41
C ILE A 56 7.10 -1.40 14.14
N PRO A 57 6.76 -0.62 15.19
CA PRO A 57 6.07 0.63 15.02
C PRO A 57 6.93 1.65 14.26
N SER A 58 6.29 2.45 13.43
CA SER A 58 6.87 3.66 12.86
C SER A 58 6.39 4.91 13.62
N VAL A 59 7.05 6.05 13.39
CA VAL A 59 6.59 7.31 13.98
C VAL A 59 5.31 7.73 13.26
N SER A 60 4.30 8.16 14.01
CA SER A 60 3.01 8.63 13.48
C SER A 60 3.10 9.99 12.78
N ASP A 61 3.92 10.07 11.74
CA ASP A 61 4.05 11.22 10.85
C ASP A 61 3.81 10.80 9.39
N GLY A 62 3.97 11.72 8.43
CA GLY A 62 3.83 11.39 7.02
C GLY A 62 5.00 10.59 6.42
N ASN A 63 6.00 10.19 7.20
CA ASN A 63 7.08 9.30 6.77
C ASN A 63 6.84 7.84 7.10
N CYS A 64 5.83 7.51 7.93
CA CYS A 64 5.53 6.15 8.40
C CYS A 64 5.64 5.05 7.34
N LEU A 65 5.09 5.28 6.13
CA LEU A 65 5.20 4.33 5.02
C LEU A 65 6.65 4.13 4.58
N TYR A 66 7.37 5.22 4.30
CA TYR A 66 8.74 5.17 3.79
C TYR A 66 9.74 4.67 4.83
N ASP A 67 9.49 4.93 6.12
CA ASP A 67 10.23 4.34 7.24
C ASP A 67 10.01 2.82 7.29
N SER A 68 8.76 2.37 7.18
CA SER A 68 8.42 0.95 7.19
C SER A 68 9.00 0.22 5.99
N LEU A 69 8.95 0.83 4.80
CA LEU A 69 9.58 0.33 3.58
C LEU A 69 11.11 0.26 3.71
N SER A 70 11.75 1.31 4.25
CA SER A 70 13.20 1.36 4.47
C SER A 70 13.67 0.25 5.41
N LYS A 71 13.00 0.08 6.56
CA LYS A 71 13.28 -1.01 7.51
C LYS A 71 13.04 -2.39 6.89
N GLY A 72 11.93 -2.57 6.16
CA GLY A 72 11.58 -3.84 5.54
C GLY A 72 12.55 -4.24 4.43
N ILE A 73 12.81 -3.35 3.48
CA ILE A 73 13.74 -3.58 2.37
C ILE A 73 15.18 -3.75 2.88
N ASN A 74 15.56 -3.04 3.94
CA ASN A 74 16.85 -3.17 4.63
C ASN A 74 18.07 -3.11 3.66
N ASN A 75 18.13 -2.07 2.83
CA ASN A 75 19.18 -1.86 1.83
C ASN A 75 20.15 -0.73 2.20
N GLY A 76 20.14 -0.28 3.46
CA GLY A 76 20.97 0.83 3.96
C GLY A 76 20.46 2.24 3.61
N LYS A 77 19.34 2.38 2.89
CA LYS A 77 18.73 3.69 2.61
C LYS A 77 17.75 4.08 3.69
N ASN A 78 17.78 5.34 4.10
CA ASN A 78 16.76 5.91 4.98
C ASN A 78 15.46 6.22 4.23
N HIS A 79 14.41 6.58 4.96
CA HIS A 79 13.10 6.89 4.40
C HIS A 79 13.14 7.98 3.32
N GLN A 80 13.98 9.00 3.47
CA GLN A 80 14.06 10.12 2.51
C GLN A 80 14.65 9.69 1.18
N LYS A 81 15.78 8.96 1.18
CA LYS A 81 16.37 8.44 -0.06
C LYS A 81 15.43 7.48 -0.77
N LEU A 82 14.76 6.61 -0.01
CA LEU A 82 13.81 5.65 -0.56
C LEU A 82 12.58 6.36 -1.16
N ARG A 83 12.08 7.40 -0.49
CA ARG A 83 11.01 8.28 -1.02
C ARG A 83 11.41 8.90 -2.35
N GLU A 84 12.60 9.47 -2.44
CA GLU A 84 13.10 10.11 -3.66
C GLU A 84 13.17 9.12 -4.84
N GLU A 85 13.64 7.90 -4.61
CA GLU A 85 13.69 6.86 -5.64
C GLU A 85 12.29 6.42 -6.11
N ILE A 86 11.38 6.19 -5.16
CA ILE A 86 9.99 5.81 -5.46
C ILE A 86 9.28 6.90 -6.27
N VAL A 87 9.37 8.15 -5.82
CA VAL A 87 8.72 9.28 -6.49
C VAL A 87 9.40 9.58 -7.83
N GLY A 88 10.72 9.43 -7.91
CA GLY A 88 11.48 9.52 -9.15
C GLY A 88 11.02 8.49 -10.18
N TRP A 89 10.80 7.25 -9.76
CA TRP A 89 10.22 6.22 -10.63
C TRP A 89 8.82 6.63 -11.11
N MET A 90 7.93 7.08 -10.22
CA MET A 90 6.59 7.52 -10.60
C MET A 90 6.62 8.63 -11.66
N ARG A 91 7.48 9.64 -11.47
CA ARG A 91 7.63 10.77 -12.38
C ARG A 91 7.98 10.32 -13.80
N ASN A 92 8.83 9.30 -13.91
CA ASN A 92 9.29 8.76 -15.19
C ASN A 92 8.35 7.70 -15.80
N ASN A 93 7.28 7.31 -15.09
CA ASN A 93 6.44 6.16 -15.44
C ASN A 93 4.93 6.47 -15.38
N LEU A 94 4.53 7.73 -15.56
CA LEU A 94 3.13 8.15 -15.51
C LEU A 94 2.21 7.38 -16.48
N GLU A 95 2.75 6.96 -17.62
CA GLU A 95 2.02 6.22 -18.67
C GLU A 95 2.15 4.69 -18.53
N THR A 96 2.96 4.21 -17.58
CA THR A 96 3.15 2.78 -17.34
C THR A 96 1.85 2.16 -16.84
N LYS A 97 1.43 1.05 -17.45
CA LYS A 97 0.22 0.33 -17.04
C LYS A 97 0.50 -0.56 -15.85
N ILE A 98 -0.29 -0.37 -14.80
CA ILE A 98 -0.33 -1.19 -13.59
C ILE A 98 -1.71 -1.85 -13.60
N ASP A 99 -1.74 -3.17 -13.75
CA ASP A 99 -2.99 -3.96 -13.88
C ASP A 99 -3.96 -3.39 -14.94
N GLY A 100 -3.39 -2.90 -16.06
CA GLY A 100 -4.15 -2.35 -17.19
C GLY A 100 -4.55 -0.88 -17.06
N LEU A 101 -4.25 -0.21 -15.94
CA LEU A 101 -4.49 1.22 -15.72
C LEU A 101 -3.16 2.00 -15.75
N GLU A 102 -3.08 3.09 -16.51
CA GLU A 102 -1.90 3.96 -16.48
C GLU A 102 -1.74 4.59 -15.09
N LEU A 103 -0.50 4.61 -14.57
CA LEU A 103 -0.18 5.09 -13.23
C LEU A 103 -0.81 6.45 -12.92
N LYS A 104 -0.76 7.40 -13.87
CA LYS A 104 -1.30 8.75 -13.71
C LYS A 104 -2.79 8.78 -13.32
N HIS A 105 -3.56 7.75 -13.66
CA HIS A 105 -4.97 7.64 -13.30
C HIS A 105 -5.20 7.04 -11.91
N ALA A 106 -4.17 6.45 -11.30
CA ALA A 106 -4.20 5.96 -9.93
C ALA A 106 -3.72 7.02 -8.91
N LEU A 107 -3.06 8.09 -9.38
CA LEU A 107 -2.57 9.18 -8.52
C LEU A 107 -3.71 10.08 -8.04
N PHE A 108 -3.65 10.51 -6.77
CA PHE A 108 -4.66 11.37 -6.14
C PHE A 108 -4.34 12.85 -6.34
N VAL A 109 -4.23 13.28 -7.59
CA VAL A 109 -3.97 14.68 -7.95
C VAL A 109 -5.23 15.52 -7.70
N GLU A 110 -5.07 16.65 -7.03
CA GLU A 110 -6.18 17.58 -6.76
C GLU A 110 -6.64 18.30 -8.02
N GLU A 111 -7.87 18.82 -8.02
CA GLU A 111 -8.38 19.59 -9.15
C GLU A 111 -7.55 20.86 -9.35
N GLY A 112 -7.04 21.06 -10.57
CA GLY A 112 -6.14 22.19 -10.89
C GLY A 112 -4.67 21.96 -10.54
N GLN A 113 -4.32 20.86 -9.86
CA GLN A 113 -2.94 20.48 -9.59
C GLN A 113 -2.34 19.70 -10.77
N SER A 114 -1.09 19.99 -11.13
CA SER A 114 -0.33 19.20 -12.11
C SER A 114 0.29 17.94 -11.46
N PHE A 115 0.62 16.94 -12.28
CA PHE A 115 1.33 15.75 -11.79
C PHE A 115 2.69 16.09 -11.18
N ASP A 116 3.41 17.06 -11.75
CA ASP A 116 4.72 17.44 -11.20
C ASP A 116 4.58 18.12 -9.83
N GLU A 117 3.60 19.02 -9.65
CA GLU A 117 3.31 19.60 -8.33
C GLU A 117 2.93 18.54 -7.29
N TYR A 118 2.09 17.57 -7.68
CA TYR A 118 1.73 16.45 -6.83
C TYR A 118 2.96 15.63 -6.42
N LEU A 119 3.80 15.24 -7.39
CA LEU A 119 4.98 14.43 -7.13
C LEU A 119 6.06 15.21 -6.37
N ASN A 120 6.19 16.52 -6.60
CA ASN A 120 7.07 17.40 -5.82
C ASN A 120 6.60 17.51 -4.37
N SER A 121 5.29 17.51 -4.12
CA SER A 121 4.75 17.43 -2.76
C SER A 121 5.03 16.06 -2.14
N LEU A 122 4.81 14.97 -2.89
CA LEU A 122 5.03 13.61 -2.43
C LEU A 122 6.51 13.31 -2.12
N SER A 123 7.47 13.96 -2.80
CA SER A 123 8.90 13.82 -2.51
C SER A 123 9.37 14.51 -1.23
N LYS A 124 8.55 15.41 -0.64
CA LYS A 124 8.92 16.09 0.61
C LYS A 124 8.78 15.15 1.81
N SER A 125 9.74 15.22 2.73
CA SER A 125 9.65 14.56 4.03
C SER A 125 8.38 15.01 4.75
N GLY A 126 7.71 14.07 5.42
CA GLY A 126 6.47 14.33 6.15
C GLY A 126 5.20 14.36 5.28
N THR A 127 5.29 14.20 3.95
CA THR A 127 4.11 14.00 3.11
C THR A 127 3.67 12.54 3.11
N PHE A 128 2.40 12.25 3.37
CA PHE A 128 1.87 10.89 3.39
C PHE A 128 2.02 10.19 2.02
N GLY A 129 2.68 9.04 2.02
CA GLY A 129 2.60 8.09 0.91
C GLY A 129 1.36 7.21 1.00
N ASP A 130 0.98 6.57 -0.10
CA ASP A 130 -0.17 5.69 -0.16
C ASP A 130 0.14 4.39 -0.94
N PHE A 131 -0.90 3.63 -1.27
CA PHE A 131 -0.76 2.37 -1.99
C PHE A 131 0.01 2.50 -3.31
N THR A 132 -0.13 3.60 -4.04
CA THR A 132 0.63 3.83 -5.28
C THR A 132 2.13 3.90 -5.00
N SER A 133 2.53 4.38 -3.82
CA SER A 133 3.93 4.38 -3.35
C SER A 133 4.46 2.98 -3.11
N VAL A 134 3.63 2.04 -2.61
CA VAL A 134 4.02 0.64 -2.46
C VAL A 134 4.14 -0.05 -3.82
N VAL A 135 3.22 0.23 -4.76
CA VAL A 135 3.31 -0.29 -6.13
C VAL A 135 4.57 0.21 -6.83
N ALA A 136 4.85 1.51 -6.74
CA ALA A 136 6.09 2.07 -7.27
C ALA A 136 7.33 1.45 -6.60
N ALA A 137 7.28 1.18 -5.28
CA ALA A 137 8.36 0.46 -4.59
C ALA A 137 8.62 -0.93 -5.18
N SER A 138 7.58 -1.69 -5.55
CA SER A 138 7.76 -3.01 -6.19
C SER A 138 8.36 -2.94 -7.59
N ARG A 139 8.30 -1.77 -8.23
CA ARG A 139 8.96 -1.51 -9.51
C ARG A 139 10.41 -1.06 -9.34
N VAL A 140 10.71 -0.28 -8.30
CA VAL A 140 12.08 0.12 -7.95
C VAL A 140 12.90 -1.04 -7.38
N TYR A 141 12.26 -1.94 -6.63
CA TYR A 141 12.90 -3.07 -5.95
C TYR A 141 12.36 -4.40 -6.50
N PRO A 142 12.79 -4.82 -7.70
CA PRO A 142 12.16 -5.92 -8.44
C PRO A 142 12.34 -7.30 -7.79
N ASN A 143 13.20 -7.44 -6.78
CA ASN A 143 13.37 -8.67 -6.02
C ASN A 143 12.56 -8.72 -4.70
N VAL A 144 11.78 -7.67 -4.43
CA VAL A 144 11.00 -7.52 -3.20
C VAL A 144 9.51 -7.56 -3.52
N ALA A 145 8.78 -8.48 -2.89
CA ALA A 145 7.33 -8.43 -2.86
C ALA A 145 6.83 -7.76 -1.58
N PHE A 146 5.68 -7.09 -1.66
CA PHE A 146 5.05 -6.46 -0.51
C PHE A 146 3.74 -7.14 -0.19
N ARG A 147 3.45 -7.26 1.10
CA ARG A 147 2.21 -7.80 1.66
C ARG A 147 1.65 -6.75 2.61
N ILE A 148 0.41 -6.35 2.44
CA ILE A 148 -0.22 -5.34 3.30
C ILE A 148 -1.40 -5.97 4.01
N LEU A 149 -1.30 -6.05 5.33
CA LEU A 149 -2.38 -6.46 6.20
C LEU A 149 -3.19 -5.23 6.60
N ILE A 150 -4.47 -5.21 6.28
CA ILE A 150 -5.34 -4.12 6.69
C ILE A 150 -5.82 -4.37 8.12
N VAL A 151 -5.60 -3.39 8.99
CA VAL A 151 -6.02 -3.42 10.39
C VAL A 151 -6.97 -2.26 10.67
N SER A 152 -8.00 -2.52 11.48
CA SER A 152 -8.93 -1.50 11.95
C SER A 152 -9.09 -1.63 13.46
N GLY A 153 -8.40 -0.78 14.23
CA GLY A 153 -8.40 -0.86 15.70
C GLY A 153 -7.76 -2.16 16.20
N LYS A 154 -8.56 -3.09 16.74
CA LYS A 154 -8.16 -4.45 17.20
C LYS A 154 -8.60 -5.58 16.25
N ILE A 155 -9.15 -5.26 15.09
CA ILE A 155 -9.56 -6.25 14.10
C ILE A 155 -8.52 -6.29 12.98
N ILE A 156 -8.01 -7.47 12.65
CA ILE A 156 -7.28 -7.74 11.41
C ILE A 156 -8.34 -8.07 10.36
N GLN A 157 -8.31 -7.40 9.21
CA GLN A 157 -9.10 -7.83 8.06
C GLN A 157 -8.44 -9.08 7.48
N SER A 158 -9.25 -10.09 7.14
CA SER A 158 -8.77 -11.40 6.66
C SER A 158 -8.05 -11.33 5.31
N GLU A 159 -8.14 -10.20 4.60
CA GLU A 159 -7.51 -10.01 3.29
C GLU A 159 -6.11 -9.41 3.44
N VAL A 160 -5.14 -10.05 2.79
CA VAL A 160 -3.78 -9.52 2.57
C VAL A 160 -3.72 -8.97 1.16
N ILE A 161 -3.34 -7.71 1.02
CA ILE A 161 -3.08 -7.11 -0.29
C ILE A 161 -1.67 -7.46 -0.71
N GLU A 162 -1.54 -8.13 -1.85
CA GLU A 162 -0.24 -8.48 -2.42
C GLU A 162 0.17 -7.50 -3.51
N VAL A 163 1.41 -7.01 -3.42
CA VAL A 163 2.03 -6.16 -4.44
C VAL A 163 3.32 -6.84 -4.87
N ASN A 164 3.27 -7.49 -6.03
CA ASN A 164 4.40 -8.23 -6.58
C ASN A 164 5.16 -7.40 -7.63
N PRO A 165 6.49 -7.56 -7.74
CA PRO A 165 7.28 -6.95 -8.79
C PRO A 165 6.87 -7.49 -10.17
N GLU A 166 7.00 -6.66 -11.22
CA GLU A 166 6.69 -7.09 -12.58
C GLU A 166 7.80 -7.98 -13.13
N HIS A 167 7.43 -9.04 -13.84
CA HIS A 167 8.33 -9.84 -14.66
C HIS A 167 9.51 -10.55 -13.93
N VAL A 168 9.45 -10.70 -12.60
CA VAL A 168 10.50 -11.44 -11.86
C VAL A 168 10.04 -12.83 -11.49
N LYS A 169 10.80 -13.85 -11.93
CA LYS A 169 10.51 -15.26 -11.65
C LYS A 169 10.84 -15.67 -10.21
N ASN A 170 11.79 -15.00 -9.56
CA ASN A 170 12.26 -15.33 -8.22
C ASN A 170 12.25 -14.08 -7.32
N VAL A 171 11.14 -13.86 -6.63
CA VAL A 171 11.11 -13.00 -5.44
C VAL A 171 11.94 -13.70 -4.36
N ASN A 172 12.94 -13.03 -3.81
CA ASN A 172 13.76 -13.59 -2.73
C ASN A 172 13.57 -12.86 -1.39
N LYS A 173 12.70 -11.85 -1.36
CA LYS A 173 12.39 -11.10 -0.16
C LYS A 173 10.93 -10.67 -0.15
N GLU A 174 10.30 -10.81 1.00
CA GLU A 174 8.96 -10.27 1.26
C GLU A 174 9.03 -9.21 2.37
N VAL A 175 8.33 -8.10 2.17
CA VAL A 175 8.14 -7.04 3.14
C VAL A 175 6.68 -6.99 3.52
N TRP A 176 6.40 -7.25 4.80
CA TRP A 176 5.06 -7.23 5.34
C TRP A 176 4.79 -5.89 6.03
N LEU A 177 3.68 -5.26 5.69
CA LEU A 177 3.24 -3.99 6.25
C LEU A 177 1.88 -4.20 6.93
N SER A 178 1.63 -3.50 8.04
CA SER A 178 0.26 -3.30 8.52
C SER A 178 -0.20 -1.90 8.19
N TYR A 179 -1.42 -1.75 7.70
CA TYR A 179 -2.05 -0.45 7.47
C TYR A 179 -3.27 -0.29 8.38
N ASP A 180 -3.21 0.67 9.32
CA ASP A 180 -4.34 1.02 10.18
C ASP A 180 -5.27 2.00 9.44
N GLU A 181 -6.43 1.54 8.98
CA GLU A 181 -7.39 2.37 8.22
C GLU A 181 -7.85 3.61 9.01
N LYS A 182 -8.00 3.49 10.33
CA LYS A 182 -8.51 4.58 11.17
C LYS A 182 -7.45 5.65 11.40
N LYS A 183 -6.20 5.22 11.53
CA LYS A 183 -5.06 6.13 11.77
C LYS A 183 -4.37 6.58 10.49
N GLN A 184 -4.68 5.93 9.36
CA GLN A 184 -3.96 6.11 8.08
C GLN A 184 -2.44 5.94 8.28
N HIS A 185 -2.06 4.87 8.97
CA HIS A 185 -0.69 4.67 9.44
C HIS A 185 -0.15 3.32 8.98
N TYR A 186 1.12 3.30 8.59
CA TYR A 186 1.83 2.08 8.22
C TYR A 186 2.83 1.69 9.30
N ASP A 187 2.89 0.41 9.61
CA ASP A 187 3.97 -0.18 10.40
C ASP A 187 4.58 -1.35 9.63
N LEU A 188 5.81 -1.73 9.99
CA LEU A 188 6.45 -2.93 9.48
C LEU A 188 5.99 -4.14 10.29
N ILE A 189 5.69 -5.25 9.63
CA ILE A 189 5.54 -6.57 10.24
C ILE A 189 6.82 -7.35 9.97
N GLN A 190 7.45 -7.86 11.02
CA GLN A 190 8.66 -8.68 10.94
C GLN A 190 8.36 -10.10 11.42
N SER A 191 8.78 -11.12 10.68
CA SER A 191 8.73 -12.50 11.15
C SER A 191 9.77 -12.72 12.25
N LEU A 192 9.38 -13.48 13.27
CA LEU A 192 10.27 -14.00 14.30
C LEU A 192 10.73 -15.38 13.81
N GLU A 193 12.02 -15.47 13.44
CA GLU A 193 12.69 -16.75 13.15
C GLU A 193 12.81 -17.61 14.42
#